data_AF-A0A8K0CND9-F1
#
_entry.id   AF-A0A8K0CND9-F1
#
_cell.length_a   1.000
_cell.length_b   1.000
_cell.length_c   1.000
_cell.angle_alpha   90.00
_cell.angle_beta   90.00
_cell.angle_gamma   90.00
#
_symmetry.space_group_name_H-M   'P 1'
#
loop_
_entity.id
_entity.type
_entity.pdbx_description
1 polymer ?
#
loop_
_entity_poly.entity_id
_entity_poly.type
_entity_poly.pdbx_seq_one_letter_code
_entity_poly.pdbx_strand_id
1 'polypeptide(L)'
;MSQLDIQKVKEMEENRAAIRPIIETILFCAEQELPLRGDCGSGPLALEKPEKKDGKFRALLRFRANSGDEDLRRHVISSRKNATYMSPDTLNEIIQICSEIVIKEIMKKVNRASCFTLLADETIDNFRSVLDI
;
A
#
# COMPACT_ATOMS: atom_id res chain seq x y z
N MET A 1 -0.08 -32.82 15.16
CA MET A 1 0.24 -31.89 14.05
C MET A 1 1.32 -32.52 13.21
N SER A 2 1.11 -32.66 11.89
CA SER A 2 2.11 -33.22 10.99
C SER A 2 3.24 -32.21 10.74
N GLN A 3 4.43 -32.67 10.34
CA GLN A 3 5.54 -31.77 9.97
C GLN A 3 5.15 -30.78 8.85
N LEU A 4 4.24 -31.21 7.97
CA LEU A 4 3.65 -30.38 6.91
C LEU A 4 2.82 -29.22 7.45
N ASP A 5 2.07 -29.43 8.54
CA ASP A 5 1.25 -28.37 9.14
C ASP A 5 2.12 -27.30 9.79
N ILE A 6 3.20 -27.72 10.47
CA ILE A 6 4.15 -26.82 11.13
C ILE A 6 4.85 -25.92 10.10
N GLN A 7 5.23 -26.50 8.95
CA GLN A 7 5.90 -25.75 7.89
C GLN A 7 4.98 -24.70 7.24
N LYS A 8 3.70 -25.05 7.01
CA LYS A 8 2.71 -24.11 6.49
C LYS A 8 2.45 -22.95 7.43
N VAL A 9 2.32 -23.22 8.74
CA VAL A 9 2.11 -22.16 9.74
C VAL A 9 3.28 -21.19 9.75
N LYS A 10 4.52 -21.71 9.69
CA LYS A 10 5.72 -20.88 9.64
C LYS A 10 5.76 -19.98 8.39
N GLU A 11 5.43 -20.52 7.23
CA GLU A 11 5.37 -19.74 5.98
C GLU A 11 4.29 -18.65 6.04
N MET A 12 3.13 -18.95 6.65
CA MET A 12 2.07 -17.95 6.86
C MET A 12 2.54 -16.81 7.78
N GLU A 13 3.28 -17.12 8.85
CA GLU A 13 3.83 -16.12 9.76
C GLU A 13 4.86 -15.24 9.06
N GLU A 14 5.76 -15.83 8.27
CA GLU A 14 6.77 -15.10 7.48
C GLU A 14 6.11 -14.17 6.44
N ASN A 15 5.10 -14.65 5.72
CA ASN A 15 4.35 -13.83 4.76
C ASN A 15 3.59 -12.69 5.43
N ARG A 16 3.03 -12.92 6.63
CA ARG A 16 2.37 -11.86 7.42
C ARG A 16 3.36 -10.82 7.91
N ALA A 17 4.53 -11.24 8.37
CA ALA A 17 5.60 -10.32 8.78
C ALA A 17 6.07 -9.44 7.61
N ALA A 18 6.12 -10.01 6.40
CA ALA A 18 6.48 -9.27 5.19
C ALA A 18 5.41 -8.28 4.70
N ILE A 19 4.12 -8.65 4.72
CA ILE A 19 3.05 -7.79 4.19
C ILE A 19 2.72 -6.62 5.14
N ARG A 20 2.93 -6.81 6.45
CA ARG A 20 2.66 -5.81 7.47
C ARG A 20 3.33 -4.44 7.21
N PRO A 21 4.66 -4.33 7.01
CA PRO A 21 5.31 -3.05 6.75
C PRO A 21 4.84 -2.38 5.46
N ILE A 22 4.40 -3.16 4.47
CA ILE A 22 3.84 -2.65 3.22
C ILE A 22 2.48 -1.98 3.48
N ILE A 23 1.58 -2.66 4.20
CA ILE A 23 0.27 -2.11 4.58
C ILE A 23 0.45 -0.85 5.44
N GLU A 24 1.34 -0.87 6.44
CA GLU A 24 1.62 0.29 7.29
C GLU A 24 2.13 1.48 6.47
N THR A 25 2.95 1.23 5.44
CA THR A 25 3.43 2.30 4.56
C THR A 25 2.31 2.86 3.67
N ILE A 26 1.37 2.02 3.23
CA ILE A 26 0.18 2.47 2.48
C ILE A 26 -0.69 3.37 3.36
N LEU A 27 -0.95 2.96 4.60
CA LEU A 27 -1.72 3.74 5.56
C LEU A 27 -1.02 5.08 5.86
N PHE A 28 0.29 5.06 6.09
CA PHE A 28 1.07 6.29 6.29
C PHE A 28 0.96 7.24 5.10
N CYS A 29 1.06 6.73 3.87
CA CYS A 29 0.88 7.55 2.67
C CYS A 29 -0.54 8.13 2.59
N ALA A 30 -1.57 7.36 2.95
CA ALA A 30 -2.94 7.84 2.96
C ALA A 30 -3.15 8.96 4.01
N GLU A 31 -2.57 8.81 5.20
CA GLU A 31 -2.66 9.82 6.27
C GLU A 31 -1.92 11.12 5.93
N GLN A 32 -0.80 11.02 5.21
CA GLN A 32 0.06 12.16 4.87
C GLN A 32 -0.23 12.72 3.46
N GLU A 33 -1.32 12.30 2.81
CA GLU A 33 -1.69 12.70 1.44
C GLU A 33 -0.56 12.49 0.43
N LEU A 34 0.24 11.43 0.64
CA LEU A 34 1.34 11.09 -0.24
C LEU A 34 0.86 10.20 -1.39
N PRO A 35 1.27 10.49 -2.63
CA PRO A 35 0.94 9.64 -3.76
C PRO A 35 1.53 8.23 -3.59
N LEU A 36 0.64 7.24 -3.60
CA LEU A 36 0.99 5.81 -3.63
C LEU A 36 1.55 5.39 -4.98
N ARG A 37 1.09 6.03 -6.06
CA ARG A 37 1.50 5.78 -7.44
C ARG A 37 2.41 6.90 -7.94
N GLY A 38 3.39 6.54 -8.77
CA GLY A 38 4.27 7.47 -9.48
C GLY A 38 4.81 6.84 -10.76
N ASP A 39 5.59 7.59 -11.53
CA ASP A 39 6.06 7.23 -12.89
C ASP A 39 6.83 5.91 -13.00
N CYS A 40 7.36 5.37 -11.89
CA CYS A 40 8.06 4.09 -11.83
C CYS A 40 7.54 3.24 -10.68
N GLY A 41 6.28 2.78 -10.79
CA GLY A 41 5.60 1.98 -9.78
C GLY A 41 5.82 0.46 -9.87
N SER A 42 6.42 -0.05 -10.95
CA SER A 42 6.53 -1.50 -11.22
C SER A 42 7.97 -2.02 -11.14
N GLY A 43 8.09 -3.32 -10.88
CA GLY A 43 9.37 -4.03 -10.84
C GLY A 43 9.97 -4.20 -9.44
N PRO A 44 11.08 -4.95 -9.33
CA PRO A 44 11.70 -5.27 -8.05
C PRO A 44 12.15 -4.00 -7.33
N LEU A 45 12.01 -3.97 -6.01
CA LEU A 45 12.56 -2.90 -5.18
C LEU A 45 14.04 -3.17 -4.95
N ALA A 46 14.91 -2.21 -5.28
CA ALA A 46 16.32 -2.26 -4.91
C ALA A 46 16.51 -1.56 -3.56
N LEU A 47 17.44 -2.05 -2.73
CA LEU A 47 17.79 -1.38 -1.47
C LEU A 47 18.75 -0.20 -1.67
N GLU A 48 19.57 -0.26 -2.72
CA GLU A 48 20.46 0.82 -3.15
C GLU A 48 19.70 1.97 -3.78
N LYS A 49 20.23 3.19 -3.78
CA LYS A 49 19.56 4.34 -4.40
C LYS A 49 19.40 4.12 -5.92
N PRO A 50 18.20 4.30 -6.49
CA PRO A 50 18.00 4.09 -7.92
C PRO A 50 18.56 5.27 -8.73
N GLU A 51 19.00 5.02 -9.96
CA GLU A 51 19.49 6.07 -10.88
C GLU A 51 18.38 7.07 -11.25
N LYS A 52 17.16 6.55 -11.45
CA LYS A 52 15.95 7.36 -11.65
C LYS A 52 15.16 7.44 -10.35
N LYS A 53 14.56 8.60 -10.07
CA LYS A 53 13.67 8.78 -8.92
C LYS A 53 12.51 7.78 -9.00
N ASP A 54 12.35 6.99 -7.97
CA ASP A 54 11.19 6.12 -7.77
C ASP A 54 10.03 6.90 -7.13
N GLY A 55 8.82 6.34 -7.23
CA GLY A 55 7.65 6.91 -6.56
C GLY A 55 7.84 6.98 -5.04
N LYS A 56 7.23 7.97 -4.38
CA LYS A 56 7.40 8.23 -2.94
C LYS A 56 7.19 6.98 -2.07
N PHE A 57 6.19 6.16 -2.41
CA PHE A 57 5.94 4.88 -1.74
C PHE A 57 7.15 3.93 -1.74
N ARG A 58 7.80 3.75 -2.90
CA ARG A 58 8.97 2.87 -3.03
C ARG A 58 10.20 3.45 -2.31
N ALA A 59 10.36 4.77 -2.36
CA ALA A 59 11.40 5.46 -1.61
C ALA A 59 11.22 5.27 -0.10
N LEU A 60 9.98 5.34 0.40
CA LEU A 60 9.65 5.09 1.81
C LEU A 60 9.92 3.64 2.23
N LEU A 61 9.53 2.65 1.42
CA LEU A 61 9.85 1.25 1.72
C LEU A 61 11.35 1.00 1.79
N ARG A 62 12.12 1.61 0.88
CA ARG A 62 13.59 1.54 0.88
C ARG A 62 14.17 2.21 2.13
N PHE A 63 13.66 3.38 2.49
CA PHE A 63 14.04 4.08 3.71
C PHE A 63 13.77 3.24 4.95
N ARG A 64 12.60 2.62 5.07
CA ARG A 64 12.23 1.71 6.17
C ARG A 64 13.18 0.51 6.26
N ALA A 65 13.42 -0.17 5.14
CA ALA A 65 14.33 -1.32 5.09
C ALA A 65 15.77 -0.93 5.51
N ASN A 66 16.24 0.25 5.09
CA ASN A 66 17.57 0.75 5.46
C ASN A 66 17.63 1.33 6.89
N SER A 67 16.47 1.58 7.53
CA SER A 67 16.38 2.11 8.90
C SER A 67 16.20 1.01 9.95
N GLY A 68 16.39 -0.27 9.59
CA GLY A 68 16.38 -1.40 10.52
C GLY A 68 15.13 -2.28 10.48
N ASP A 69 14.24 -2.11 9.50
CA ASP A 69 13.14 -3.04 9.25
C ASP A 69 13.67 -4.32 8.58
N GLU A 70 14.19 -5.25 9.41
CA GLU A 70 14.84 -6.47 8.95
C GLU A 70 13.86 -7.44 8.26
N ASP A 71 12.58 -7.43 8.63
CA ASP A 71 11.56 -8.26 7.99
C ASP A 71 11.29 -7.78 6.57
N LEU A 72 11.08 -6.47 6.40
CA LEU A 72 10.95 -5.86 5.08
C LEU A 72 12.23 -6.04 4.27
N ARG A 73 13.41 -5.83 4.87
CA ARG A 73 14.69 -5.96 4.19
C ARG A 73 14.91 -7.37 3.68
N ARG A 74 14.69 -8.38 4.53
CA ARG A 74 14.76 -9.80 4.13
C ARG A 74 13.77 -10.10 3.02
N HIS A 75 12.53 -9.64 3.15
CA HIS A 75 11.51 -9.84 2.11
C HIS A 75 11.92 -9.24 0.77
N VAL A 76 12.44 -8.01 0.75
CA VAL A 76 12.89 -7.36 -0.49
C VAL A 76 14.03 -8.13 -1.16
N ILE A 77 14.95 -8.71 -0.39
CA ILE A 77 16.10 -9.47 -0.90
C ILE A 77 15.70 -10.89 -1.34
N SER A 78 14.88 -11.58 -0.56
CA SER A 78 14.60 -13.02 -0.74
C SER A 78 13.37 -13.30 -1.61
N SER A 79 12.51 -12.31 -1.84
CA SER A 79 11.24 -12.53 -2.51
C SER A 79 11.41 -12.87 -3.97
N ARG A 80 10.68 -13.91 -4.38
CA ARG A 80 10.45 -14.20 -5.79
C ARG A 80 9.63 -13.08 -6.41
N LYS A 81 9.81 -12.84 -7.72
CA LYS A 81 9.13 -11.75 -8.46
C LYS A 81 7.60 -11.72 -8.27
N ASN A 82 6.98 -12.88 -8.02
CA ASN A 82 5.54 -13.04 -7.81
C ASN A 82 5.06 -12.81 -6.36
N ALA A 83 5.96 -12.61 -5.40
CA ALA A 83 5.63 -12.48 -3.99
C ALA A 83 6.11 -11.15 -3.41
N THR A 84 6.23 -10.10 -4.23
CA THR A 84 6.74 -8.79 -3.78
C THR A 84 5.70 -7.97 -3.04
N TYR A 85 4.41 -8.32 -3.16
CA TYR A 85 3.25 -7.57 -2.65
C TYR A 85 3.23 -6.06 -3.01
N MET A 86 4.04 -5.67 -3.99
CA MET A 86 4.21 -4.29 -4.47
C MET A 86 3.78 -4.14 -5.94
N SER A 87 3.16 -5.16 -6.53
CA SER A 87 2.58 -5.03 -7.86
C SER A 87 1.40 -4.06 -7.81
N PRO A 88 1.09 -3.36 -8.92
CA PRO A 88 -0.08 -2.49 -8.98
C PRO A 88 -1.37 -3.21 -8.54
N ASP A 89 -1.55 -4.47 -8.94
CA ASP A 89 -2.74 -5.24 -8.62
C ASP A 89 -2.85 -5.54 -7.12
N THR A 90 -1.76 -6.01 -6.50
CA THR A 90 -1.75 -6.29 -5.06
C THR A 90 -1.94 -5.02 -4.23
N LEU A 91 -1.34 -3.90 -4.64
CA LEU A 91 -1.56 -2.62 -3.96
C LEU A 91 -3.02 -2.18 -4.08
N ASN A 92 -3.67 -2.38 -5.23
CA ASN A 92 -5.10 -2.07 -5.39
C ASN A 92 -5.99 -2.93 -4.52
N GLU A 93 -5.70 -4.22 -4.40
CA GLU A 93 -6.42 -5.12 -3.50
C GLU A 93 -6.29 -4.67 -2.04
N ILE A 94 -5.09 -4.31 -1.60
CA ILE A 94 -4.87 -3.80 -0.24
C ILE A 94 -5.66 -2.50 -0.03
N ILE A 95 -5.59 -1.55 -0.96
CA ILE A 95 -6.32 -0.28 -0.89
C ILE A 95 -7.83 -0.54 -0.81
N GLN A 96 -8.34 -1.48 -1.60
CA GLN A 96 -9.75 -1.87 -1.59
C GLN A 96 -10.18 -2.46 -0.25
N ILE A 97 -9.37 -3.34 0.35
CA ILE A 97 -9.66 -3.90 1.68
C ILE A 97 -9.66 -2.78 2.74
N CYS A 98 -8.69 -1.87 2.69
CA CYS A 98 -8.65 -0.71 3.57
C CYS A 98 -9.89 0.19 3.42
N SER A 99 -10.30 0.46 2.18
CA SER A 99 -11.48 1.30 1.90
C SER A 99 -12.76 0.66 2.44
N GLU A 100 -12.93 -0.65 2.28
CA GLU A 100 -14.07 -1.39 2.82
C GLU A 100 -14.15 -1.33 4.34
N ILE A 101 -13.00 -1.43 5.03
CA ILE A 101 -12.95 -1.31 6.50
C ILE A 101 -13.38 0.09 6.93
N VAL A 102 -12.85 1.13 6.28
CA VAL A 102 -13.20 2.53 6.59
C VAL A 102 -14.68 2.78 6.35
N ILE A 103 -15.23 2.33 5.21
CA ILE A 103 -16.66 2.45 4.89
C ILE A 103 -17.50 1.73 5.93
N LYS A 104 -17.13 0.51 6.34
CA LYS A 104 -17.87 -0.24 7.37
C LYS A 104 -17.93 0.52 8.70
N GLU A 105 -16.83 1.15 9.11
CA GLU A 105 -16.82 1.96 10.33
C GLU A 105 -17.67 3.23 10.21
N ILE A 106 -17.65 3.89 9.05
CA ILE A 106 -18.53 5.04 8.78
C ILE A 106 -20.01 4.59 8.83
N MET A 107 -20.36 3.49 8.17
CA MET A 107 -21.73 2.96 8.15
C MET A 107 -22.23 2.60 9.56
N LYS A 108 -21.37 2.04 10.41
CA LYS A 108 -21.70 1.79 11.82
C LYS A 108 -22.05 3.09 12.57
N LYS A 109 -21.32 4.18 12.31
CA LYS A 109 -21.60 5.48 12.93
C LYS A 109 -22.90 6.09 12.41
N VAL A 110 -23.12 6.06 11.10
CA VAL A 110 -24.33 6.54 10.44
C VAL A 110 -25.56 5.80 10.95
N ASN A 111 -25.53 4.47 11.00
CA ASN A 111 -26.65 3.64 11.44
C ASN A 111 -26.99 3.81 12.93
N ARG A 112 -26.06 4.32 13.76
CA ARG A 112 -26.29 4.64 15.17
C ARG A 112 -26.80 6.06 15.40
N ALA A 113 -26.64 6.94 14.41
CA ALA A 113 -27.06 8.33 14.52
C ALA A 113 -28.57 8.44 14.24
N SER A 114 -29.27 9.30 14.97
CA SER A 114 -30.68 9.59 14.70
C SER A 114 -30.88 10.38 13.40
N CYS A 115 -29.87 11.17 13.03
CA CYS A 115 -29.86 11.99 11.83
C CYS A 115 -28.40 12.17 11.39
N PHE A 116 -28.20 12.37 10.09
CA PHE A 116 -26.91 12.72 9.50
C PHE A 116 -27.15 13.73 8.38
N THR A 117 -26.10 14.49 8.03
CA THR A 117 -26.13 15.45 6.93
C THR A 117 -25.00 15.11 5.95
N LEU A 118 -25.28 15.17 4.65
CA LEU A 118 -24.30 15.00 3.60
C LEU A 118 -23.92 16.38 3.07
N LEU A 119 -22.65 16.75 3.19
CA LEU A 119 -22.08 17.90 2.50
C LEU A 119 -21.36 17.36 1.26
N ALA A 120 -21.85 17.71 0.08
CA ALA A 120 -21.21 17.42 -1.18
C ALA A 120 -20.69 18.74 -1.76
N ASP A 121 -19.38 18.82 -1.98
CA ASP A 121 -18.74 19.93 -2.68
C ASP A 121 -18.49 19.50 -4.13
N GLU A 122 -19.09 20.19 -5.08
CA GLU A 122 -18.98 19.86 -6.50
C GLU A 122 -17.87 20.73 -7.12
N THR A 123 -16.76 20.09 -7.50
CA THR A 123 -15.70 20.74 -8.27
C THR A 123 -15.88 20.41 -9.74
N ILE A 124 -16.05 21.44 -10.58
CA ILE A 124 -16.03 21.27 -12.04
C ILE A 124 -14.57 21.22 -12.49
N ASP A 125 -14.13 20.04 -12.96
CA ASP A 125 -12.82 19.86 -13.56
C ASP A 125 -12.73 20.61 -14.90
N ASN A 126 -12.24 21.85 -14.86
CA ASN A 126 -11.94 22.64 -16.06
C ASN A 126 -10.62 22.17 -16.69
N PHE A 127 -10.60 20.98 -17.30
CA PHE A 127 -9.53 20.62 -18.23
C PHE A 127 -9.68 21.45 -19.52
N ARG A 128 -9.13 22.67 -19.53
CA ARG A 128 -8.83 23.34 -20.80
C ARG A 128 -7.69 22.56 -21.46
N SER A 129 -8.04 21.68 -22.40
CA SER A 129 -7.12 21.35 -23.48
C SER A 129 -6.94 22.63 -24.29
N VAL A 130 -5.88 23.38 -23.99
CA VAL A 130 -5.35 24.37 -24.93
C VAL A 130 -4.71 23.57 -26.07
N LEU A 131 -5.55 23.09 -26.98
CA LEU A 131 -5.21 23.03 -28.39
C LEU A 131 -5.27 24.48 -28.85
N ASP A 132 -4.16 25.19 -28.75
CA ASP A 132 -3.90 26.37 -29.56
C ASP A 132 -2.41 26.40 -29.91
N ILE A 133 -2.18 26.18 -31.22
CA ILE A 133 -0.96 26.24 -32.05
C ILE A 133 -0.37 24.88 -32.43
#